data_AF-A0A3D3SDZ9-F1
#
_entry.id   AF-A0A3D3SDZ9-F1
#
_cell.length_a   1.000
_cell.length_b   1.000
_cell.length_c   1.000
_cell.angle_alpha   90.00
_cell.angle_beta   90.00
_cell.angle_gamma   90.00
#
_symmetry.space_group_name_H-M   'P 1'
#
loop_
_entity.id
_entity.type
_entity.pdbx_description
1 polymer ?
#
loop_
_entity_poly.entity_id
_entity_poly.type
_entity_poly.pdbx_seq_one_letter_code
_entity_poly.pdbx_strand_id
1 'polypeptide(L)'
;MISCENWKDGFMMTIEGMRILRHSSSSPAIFLSVHQETKAKETWRGLGAPHVINEGPELTVLDFSPDCIIRLFYHERVLHMRPSVSGEKAGAFRICFGAHPEEMVFGLGPSTGYDLKKTKLSLSAGAEDTALRREPTAMSSRGTWIHVDGGGEPDWNFRSTITEISCPIAPREIALGFGKTQAAAMELLTRHKAGKRERLPDWLQEWPLIGEGPGGIRQEIPGDGEKSRLIGSEEWEKILSASSARILPCPALEPKRPSAFVSMLLSLSFSGYGHILMPDALELGAFSPLFISNALPEGREKSRAGRVAASAAIYAMLKSYRDYCSVEWVEKGMPVLAHPSLLYPGETRLLELRDQYMFGPDVIIAPSQDASLQQRRLYLPDDEWIHLWTSRHYRGGSTTIHAPEGKPAIFYRRQSAFASLFDALRLKATRL
;
A
#
# COMPACT_ATOMS: atom_id res chain seq x y z
N MET A 1 -24.05 10.71 4.77
CA MET A 1 -24.92 10.80 5.97
C MET A 1 -24.87 9.47 6.70
N ILE A 2 -24.59 9.45 8.01
CA ILE A 2 -24.76 8.25 8.83
C ILE A 2 -26.23 8.11 9.18
N SER A 3 -26.76 6.90 9.00
CA SER A 3 -28.06 6.53 9.53
C SER A 3 -27.89 5.32 10.45
N CYS A 4 -28.23 5.50 11.72
CA CYS A 4 -28.31 4.43 12.71
C CYS A 4 -29.79 4.12 12.95
N GLU A 5 -30.25 2.99 12.44
CA GLU A 5 -31.61 2.50 12.65
C GLU A 5 -31.63 1.67 13.94
N ASN A 6 -32.35 2.15 14.95
CA ASN A 6 -32.44 1.50 16.25
C ASN A 6 -33.61 0.53 16.32
N TRP A 7 -33.37 -0.64 16.89
CA TRP A 7 -34.38 -1.67 17.13
C TRP A 7 -34.48 -1.99 18.61
N LYS A 8 -35.49 -2.78 18.98
CA LYS A 8 -35.70 -3.17 20.38
C LYS A 8 -34.52 -3.97 20.96
N ASP A 9 -33.83 -4.75 20.13
CA ASP A 9 -32.77 -5.68 20.53
C ASP A 9 -31.42 -5.40 19.87
N GLY A 10 -31.24 -4.24 19.21
CA GLY A 10 -30.05 -3.96 18.42
C GLY A 10 -30.11 -2.70 17.57
N PHE A 11 -29.21 -2.61 16.59
CA PHE A 11 -29.17 -1.51 15.62
C PHE A 11 -28.58 -1.96 14.28
N MET A 12 -28.89 -1.18 13.24
CA MET A 12 -28.23 -1.24 11.94
C MET A 12 -27.61 0.10 11.60
N MET A 13 -26.32 0.11 11.36
CA MET A 13 -25.58 1.29 10.90
C MET A 13 -25.42 1.23 9.38
N THR A 14 -25.84 2.30 8.73
CA THR A 14 -25.65 2.52 7.30
C THR A 14 -24.94 3.83 7.02
N ILE A 15 -24.03 3.81 6.04
CA ILE A 15 -23.28 4.99 5.58
C ILE A 15 -23.32 5.00 4.06
N GLU A 16 -23.79 6.10 3.47
CA GLU A 16 -23.90 6.24 2.00
C GLU A 16 -24.66 5.05 1.35
N GLY A 17 -25.68 4.53 2.02
CA GLY A 17 -26.49 3.38 1.56
C GLY A 17 -25.84 2.00 1.78
N MET A 18 -24.60 1.94 2.26
CA MET A 18 -23.92 0.68 2.60
C MET A 18 -24.21 0.26 4.03
N ARG A 19 -24.53 -1.02 4.23
CA ARG A 19 -24.69 -1.61 5.57
C ARG A 19 -23.31 -1.92 6.14
N ILE A 20 -22.93 -1.20 7.20
CA ILE A 20 -21.59 -1.29 7.78
C ILE A 20 -21.56 -2.25 8.97
N LEU A 21 -22.50 -2.07 9.89
CA LEU A 21 -22.53 -2.80 11.15
C LEU A 21 -23.97 -3.16 11.49
N ARG A 22 -24.24 -4.45 11.70
CA ARG A 22 -25.52 -4.95 12.20
C ARG A 22 -25.27 -5.63 13.53
N HIS A 23 -25.88 -5.14 14.60
CA HIS A 23 -25.70 -5.71 15.94
C HIS A 23 -27.06 -6.00 16.55
N SER A 24 -27.17 -7.15 17.23
CA SER A 24 -28.31 -7.48 18.08
C SER A 24 -27.89 -8.44 19.18
N SER A 25 -28.69 -8.56 20.24
CA SER A 25 -28.43 -9.52 21.31
C SER A 25 -28.37 -10.98 20.83
N SER A 26 -29.10 -11.32 19.75
CA SER A 26 -29.13 -12.67 19.16
C SER A 26 -28.04 -12.92 18.11
N SER A 27 -27.57 -11.86 17.47
CA SER A 27 -26.47 -11.89 16.50
C SER A 27 -25.52 -10.71 16.77
N PRO A 28 -24.65 -10.82 17.79
CA PRO A 28 -23.74 -9.74 18.16
C PRO A 28 -22.67 -9.50 17.09
N ALA A 29 -22.33 -8.23 16.86
CA ALA A 29 -21.19 -7.85 16.03
C ALA A 29 -20.00 -7.35 16.85
N ILE A 30 -20.22 -6.99 18.11
CA ILE A 30 -19.19 -6.50 19.04
C ILE A 30 -19.04 -7.50 20.19
N PHE A 31 -17.81 -7.87 20.49
CA PHE A 31 -17.47 -8.85 21.50
C PHE A 31 -16.33 -8.35 22.38
N LEU A 32 -16.38 -8.72 23.65
CA LEU A 32 -15.26 -8.58 24.59
C LEU A 32 -14.79 -9.98 25.01
N SER A 33 -13.50 -10.13 25.27
CA SER A 33 -13.01 -11.38 25.85
C SER A 33 -13.40 -11.53 27.32
N VAL A 34 -13.66 -12.77 27.71
CA VAL A 34 -13.91 -13.16 29.09
C VAL A 34 -12.74 -14.04 29.51
N HIS A 35 -11.96 -13.56 30.48
CA HIS A 35 -10.83 -14.34 30.99
C HIS A 35 -11.35 -15.41 31.95
N GLN A 36 -11.28 -16.68 31.54
CA GLN A 36 -11.51 -17.83 32.42
C GLN A 36 -10.15 -18.35 32.90
N GLU A 37 -9.92 -18.39 34.22
CA GLU A 37 -8.65 -18.85 34.83
C GLU A 37 -8.32 -20.31 34.48
N THR A 38 -9.31 -21.10 34.04
CA THR A 38 -9.21 -22.54 33.83
C THR A 38 -9.03 -22.97 32.37
N LYS A 39 -8.98 -22.04 31.40
CA LYS A 39 -8.82 -22.35 29.97
C LYS A 39 -7.72 -21.53 29.32
N ALA A 40 -6.82 -22.23 28.62
CA ALA A 40 -5.76 -21.62 27.81
C ALA A 40 -6.28 -20.88 26.55
N LYS A 41 -7.57 -20.98 26.23
CA LYS A 41 -8.16 -20.42 25.00
C LYS A 41 -9.14 -19.31 25.33
N GLU A 42 -8.94 -18.15 24.70
CA GLU A 42 -9.75 -16.97 24.90
C GLU A 42 -11.21 -17.19 24.47
N THR A 43 -12.14 -16.91 25.39
CA THR A 43 -13.58 -17.02 25.14
C THR A 43 -14.19 -15.65 24.88
N TRP A 44 -15.06 -15.55 23.87
CA TRP A 44 -15.65 -14.29 23.43
C TRP A 44 -17.11 -14.19 23.91
N ARG A 45 -17.46 -13.08 24.57
CA ARG A 45 -18.83 -12.73 24.94
C ARG A 45 -19.32 -11.61 24.04
N GLY A 46 -20.41 -11.86 23.30
CA GLY A 46 -21.08 -10.81 22.53
C GLY A 46 -21.76 -9.82 23.46
N LEU A 47 -21.67 -8.52 23.13
CA LEU A 47 -22.38 -7.48 23.87
C LEU A 47 -23.88 -7.55 23.57
N GLY A 48 -24.71 -7.21 24.57
CA GLY A 48 -26.16 -7.12 24.44
C GLY A 48 -26.61 -5.93 23.59
N ALA A 49 -27.89 -5.55 23.70
CA ALA A 49 -28.41 -4.37 23.03
C ALA A 49 -27.85 -3.08 23.68
N PRO A 50 -27.31 -2.13 22.89
CA PRO A 50 -26.88 -0.84 23.44
C PRO A 50 -28.05 0.13 23.60
N HIS A 51 -27.87 1.13 24.45
CA HIS A 51 -28.59 2.39 24.34
C HIS A 51 -27.90 3.25 23.28
N VAL A 52 -28.61 3.60 22.21
CA VAL A 52 -28.08 4.46 21.15
C VAL A 52 -28.48 5.91 21.40
N ILE A 53 -27.50 6.77 21.62
CA ILE A 53 -27.67 8.18 21.96
C ILE A 53 -27.11 9.02 20.81
N ASN A 54 -27.90 9.92 20.25
CA ASN A 54 -27.46 10.85 19.21
C ASN A 54 -27.17 12.21 19.84
N GLU A 55 -25.90 12.61 19.87
CA GLU A 55 -25.43 13.88 20.43
C GLU A 55 -25.12 14.87 19.28
N GLY A 56 -26.17 15.29 18.57
CA GLY A 56 -26.05 16.16 17.41
C GLY A 56 -25.82 15.42 16.08
N PRO A 57 -25.40 16.13 15.01
CA PRO A 57 -25.35 15.58 13.66
C PRO A 57 -24.13 14.69 13.38
N GLU A 58 -23.04 14.86 14.14
CA GLU A 58 -21.75 14.19 13.86
C GLU A 58 -21.36 13.14 14.90
N LEU A 59 -22.05 13.06 16.04
CA LEU A 59 -21.73 12.17 17.14
C LEU A 59 -22.89 11.24 17.49
N THR A 60 -22.64 9.94 17.42
CA THR A 60 -23.52 8.89 17.96
C THR A 60 -22.76 8.08 19.00
N VAL A 61 -23.37 7.81 20.13
CA VAL A 61 -22.82 6.99 21.22
C VAL A 61 -23.60 5.69 21.29
N LEU A 62 -22.86 4.57 21.28
CA LEU A 62 -23.39 3.25 21.58
C LEU A 62 -22.99 2.89 23.01
N ASP A 63 -23.94 2.95 23.92
CA ASP A 63 -23.72 2.69 25.34
C ASP A 63 -24.10 1.24 25.69
N PHE A 64 -23.08 0.43 25.99
CA PHE A 64 -23.19 -0.95 26.49
C PHE A 64 -22.78 -1.04 27.96
N SER A 65 -23.02 0.02 28.75
CA SER A 65 -22.64 0.06 30.15
C SER A 65 -23.17 -1.14 30.95
N PRO A 66 -22.39 -1.65 31.92
CA PRO A 66 -21.11 -1.10 32.41
C PRO A 66 -19.88 -1.52 31.56
N ASP A 67 -20.06 -2.35 30.53
CA ASP A 67 -18.95 -3.03 29.86
C ASP A 67 -18.16 -2.14 28.89
N CYS A 68 -18.85 -1.37 28.06
CA CYS A 68 -18.22 -0.63 26.97
C CYS A 68 -19.06 0.57 26.52
N ILE A 69 -18.39 1.66 26.13
CA ILE A 69 -19.00 2.79 25.44
C ILE A 69 -18.26 2.98 24.13
N ILE A 70 -18.97 3.06 22.99
CA ILE A 70 -18.36 3.33 21.69
C ILE A 70 -18.84 4.68 21.17
N ARG A 71 -17.91 5.60 20.94
CA ARG A 71 -18.21 6.90 20.32
C ARG A 71 -17.95 6.84 18.82
N LEU A 72 -18.91 7.30 18.04
CA LEU A 72 -18.90 7.30 16.59
C LEU A 72 -18.87 8.75 16.09
N PHE A 73 -17.85 9.11 15.33
CA PHE A 73 -17.74 10.41 14.69
C PHE A 73 -17.71 10.23 13.18
N TYR A 74 -18.48 11.03 12.44
CA TYR A 74 -18.43 10.97 10.97
C TYR A 74 -18.29 12.33 10.34
N HIS A 75 -17.16 12.50 9.69
CA HIS A 75 -16.77 13.74 9.07
C HIS A 75 -15.92 13.43 7.83
N GLU A 76 -16.03 14.26 6.78
CA GLU A 76 -15.24 14.10 5.54
C GLU A 76 -15.21 12.67 4.96
N ARG A 77 -16.32 11.94 5.08
CA ARG A 77 -16.48 10.55 4.59
C ARG A 77 -15.58 9.52 5.30
N VAL A 78 -15.16 9.81 6.52
CA VAL A 78 -14.50 8.88 7.43
C VAL A 78 -15.35 8.69 8.69
N LEU A 79 -15.66 7.46 9.04
CA LEU A 79 -16.24 7.08 10.33
C LEU A 79 -15.10 6.74 11.29
N HIS A 80 -15.03 7.43 12.42
CA HIS A 80 -14.14 7.13 13.52
C HIS A 80 -14.92 6.44 14.63
N MET A 81 -14.53 5.21 14.97
CA MET A 81 -15.11 4.45 16.08
C MET A 81 -14.11 4.37 17.22
N ARG A 82 -14.46 4.91 18.39
CA ARG A 82 -13.58 4.95 19.57
C ARG A 82 -14.22 4.17 20.72
N PRO A 83 -13.84 2.90 20.93
CA PRO A 83 -14.32 2.12 22.06
C PRO A 83 -13.63 2.55 23.36
N SER A 84 -14.38 2.52 24.46
CA SER A 84 -13.89 2.72 25.82
C SER A 84 -14.42 1.56 26.66
N VAL A 85 -13.54 0.62 26.99
CA VAL A 85 -13.89 -0.58 27.76
C VAL A 85 -13.55 -0.32 29.23
N SER A 86 -14.50 -0.62 30.12
CA SER A 86 -14.37 -0.37 31.57
C SER A 86 -14.17 -1.69 32.34
N GLY A 87 -13.47 -1.64 33.47
CA GLY A 87 -13.27 -2.76 34.39
C GLY A 87 -11.82 -3.25 34.54
N GLU A 88 -11.54 -4.05 35.58
CA GLU A 88 -10.20 -4.55 35.95
C GLU A 88 -9.52 -5.45 34.89
N LYS A 89 -10.25 -5.82 33.84
CA LYS A 89 -9.73 -6.56 32.69
C LYS A 89 -10.15 -5.82 31.41
N ALA A 90 -9.39 -4.79 31.04
CA ALA A 90 -9.42 -4.19 29.70
C ALA A 90 -9.01 -5.26 28.66
N GLY A 91 -9.96 -6.15 28.35
CA GLY A 91 -9.74 -7.37 27.59
C GLY A 91 -9.69 -7.13 26.09
N ALA A 92 -9.44 -8.21 25.35
CA ALA A 92 -9.43 -8.21 23.90
C ALA A 92 -10.79 -7.77 23.35
N PHE A 93 -10.73 -7.03 22.25
CA PHE A 93 -11.88 -6.42 21.60
C PHE A 93 -12.06 -7.04 20.21
N ARG A 94 -13.27 -7.47 19.88
CA ARG A 94 -13.58 -7.97 18.54
C ARG A 94 -14.78 -7.25 17.96
N ILE A 95 -14.69 -6.93 16.68
CA ILE A 95 -15.78 -6.36 15.90
C ILE A 95 -15.91 -7.03 14.54
N CYS A 96 -17.15 -7.16 14.06
CA CYS A 96 -17.51 -7.77 12.79
C CYS A 96 -18.22 -6.74 11.89
N PHE A 97 -17.57 -6.34 10.80
CA PHE A 97 -18.15 -5.45 9.79
C PHE A 97 -18.80 -6.26 8.66
N GLY A 98 -19.87 -5.72 8.08
CA GLY A 98 -20.45 -6.25 6.85
C GLY A 98 -19.46 -6.12 5.68
N ALA A 99 -19.40 -7.15 4.84
CA ALA A 99 -18.51 -7.24 3.70
C ALA A 99 -19.29 -7.68 2.45
N HIS A 100 -18.88 -7.25 1.27
CA HIS A 100 -19.53 -7.65 0.02
C HIS A 100 -18.97 -9.00 -0.46
N PRO A 101 -19.80 -9.96 -0.93
CA PRO A 101 -19.32 -11.30 -1.34
C PRO A 101 -18.25 -11.27 -2.44
N GLU A 102 -18.47 -10.42 -3.44
CA GLU A 102 -17.62 -10.31 -4.64
C GLU A 102 -16.53 -9.23 -4.54
N GLU A 103 -16.32 -8.62 -3.37
CA GLU A 103 -15.19 -7.70 -3.25
C GLU A 103 -13.88 -8.45 -3.07
N MET A 104 -12.84 -7.94 -3.68
CA MET A 104 -11.46 -8.25 -3.32
C MET A 104 -11.03 -7.32 -2.19
N VAL A 105 -10.15 -7.81 -1.31
CA VAL A 105 -9.58 -7.06 -0.19
C VAL A 105 -8.07 -7.05 -0.30
N PHE A 106 -7.46 -5.88 -0.11
CA PHE A 106 -6.03 -5.65 -0.27
C PHE A 106 -5.42 -5.02 0.99
N GLY A 107 -4.09 -5.00 1.06
CA GLY A 107 -3.34 -4.29 2.09
C GLY A 107 -2.79 -5.21 3.17
N LEU A 108 -2.94 -4.79 4.43
CA LEU A 108 -2.25 -5.34 5.59
C LEU A 108 -0.72 -5.27 5.54
N GLY A 109 -0.16 -4.33 4.78
CA GLY A 109 1.28 -4.15 4.62
C GLY A 109 1.89 -5.05 3.54
N PRO A 110 3.21 -5.32 3.60
CA PRO A 110 3.91 -6.10 2.59
C PRO A 110 3.42 -7.56 2.58
N SER A 111 2.95 -8.04 1.42
CA SER A 111 2.43 -9.40 1.27
C SER A 111 2.56 -9.87 -0.18
N THR A 112 2.86 -11.16 -0.37
CA THR A 112 2.76 -11.82 -1.67
C THR A 112 1.34 -12.36 -1.94
N GLY A 113 0.53 -12.49 -0.89
CA GLY A 113 -0.91 -12.73 -0.97
C GLY A 113 -1.60 -11.44 -1.40
N TYR A 114 -2.27 -11.48 -2.54
CA TYR A 114 -2.81 -10.31 -3.22
C TYR A 114 -4.26 -10.02 -2.83
N ASP A 115 -5.18 -10.97 -3.03
CA ASP A 115 -6.56 -10.86 -2.52
C ASP A 115 -6.67 -11.59 -1.18
N LEU A 116 -7.06 -10.84 -0.15
CA LEU A 116 -7.17 -11.31 1.23
C LEU A 116 -8.56 -11.90 1.53
N LYS A 117 -9.52 -11.85 0.60
CA LYS A 117 -10.85 -12.43 0.81
C LYS A 117 -10.75 -13.93 1.11
N LYS A 118 -11.58 -14.42 2.03
CA LYS A 118 -11.59 -15.82 2.52
C LYS A 118 -10.29 -16.26 3.21
N THR A 119 -9.51 -15.31 3.73
CA THR A 119 -8.29 -15.61 4.50
C THR A 119 -8.42 -15.17 5.97
N LYS A 120 -7.62 -15.81 6.83
CA LYS A 120 -7.39 -15.36 8.21
C LYS A 120 -5.90 -15.07 8.37
N LEU A 121 -5.58 -13.89 8.90
CA LEU A 121 -4.22 -13.38 9.02
C LEU A 121 -4.03 -12.79 10.43
N SER A 122 -2.89 -13.09 11.05
CA SER A 122 -2.47 -12.41 12.27
C SER A 122 -1.35 -11.44 11.94
N LEU A 123 -1.38 -10.23 12.51
CA LEU A 123 -0.27 -9.29 12.36
C LEU A 123 0.94 -9.69 13.21
N SER A 124 0.76 -10.55 14.22
CA SER A 124 1.84 -11.09 15.05
C SER A 124 2.58 -12.26 14.40
N ALA A 125 1.90 -13.03 13.55
CA ALA A 125 2.45 -14.19 12.86
C ALA A 125 3.20 -13.76 11.58
N GLY A 126 4.48 -13.43 11.73
CA GLY A 126 5.37 -13.13 10.60
C GLY A 126 6.65 -12.35 10.93
N ALA A 127 6.82 -11.92 12.19
CA ALA A 127 7.95 -11.08 12.62
C ALA A 127 9.25 -11.87 12.88
N GLU A 128 9.63 -12.80 12.00
CA GLU A 128 11.06 -13.19 11.93
C GLU A 128 11.89 -12.08 11.27
N ASP A 129 11.26 -11.23 10.43
CA ASP A 129 11.88 -10.05 9.82
C ASP A 129 11.15 -8.77 10.24
N THR A 130 11.72 -8.06 11.21
CA THR A 130 11.18 -6.79 11.74
C THR A 130 11.06 -5.68 10.68
N ALA A 131 11.74 -5.80 9.55
CA ALA A 131 11.73 -4.81 8.46
C ALA A 131 10.44 -4.81 7.63
N LEU A 132 9.66 -5.91 7.62
CA LEU A 132 8.44 -6.06 6.81
C LEU A 132 7.18 -6.06 7.67
N ARG A 133 7.11 -5.13 8.63
CA ARG A 133 6.00 -5.03 9.57
C ARG A 133 4.68 -4.85 8.81
N ARG A 134 3.76 -5.78 9.03
CA ARG A 134 2.38 -5.69 8.51
C ARG A 134 1.68 -4.49 9.12
N GLU A 135 0.73 -3.93 8.38
CA GLU A 135 0.00 -2.73 8.79
C GLU A 135 -1.46 -3.05 9.10
N PRO A 136 -2.08 -2.44 10.11
CA PRO A 136 -3.49 -2.70 10.44
C PRO A 136 -4.45 -1.92 9.54
N THR A 137 -4.27 -2.01 8.22
CA THR A 137 -5.05 -1.28 7.21
C THR A 137 -5.45 -2.20 6.07
N ALA A 138 -6.74 -2.32 5.79
CA ALA A 138 -7.26 -3.10 4.67
C ALA A 138 -8.13 -2.22 3.76
N MET A 139 -8.04 -2.43 2.45
CA MET A 139 -8.83 -1.71 1.44
C MET A 139 -9.65 -2.68 0.61
N SER A 140 -10.93 -2.37 0.40
CA SER A 140 -11.81 -3.07 -0.52
C SER A 140 -11.63 -2.54 -1.95
N SER A 141 -11.71 -3.44 -2.92
CA SER A 141 -11.91 -3.13 -4.35
C SER A 141 -13.08 -2.17 -4.63
N ARG A 142 -14.02 -2.04 -3.68
CA ARG A 142 -15.18 -1.14 -3.77
C ARG A 142 -14.92 0.29 -3.30
N GLY A 143 -13.68 0.64 -2.97
CA GLY A 143 -13.30 2.00 -2.55
C GLY A 143 -13.56 2.31 -1.07
N THR A 144 -13.69 1.29 -0.23
CA THR A 144 -13.73 1.47 1.23
C THR A 144 -12.44 0.96 1.86
N TRP A 145 -12.09 1.48 3.03
CA TRP A 145 -10.96 0.97 3.80
C TRP A 145 -11.28 0.95 5.29
N ILE A 146 -10.56 0.10 6.02
CA ILE A 146 -10.59 0.00 7.48
C ILE A 146 -9.16 0.16 7.99
N HIS A 147 -8.95 1.06 8.94
CA HIS A 147 -7.70 1.26 9.65
C HIS A 147 -7.93 1.06 11.15
N VAL A 148 -7.05 0.31 11.82
CA VAL A 148 -7.09 0.12 13.27
C VAL A 148 -5.88 0.80 13.90
N ASP A 149 -6.13 1.70 14.84
CA ASP A 149 -5.13 2.44 15.58
C ASP A 149 -5.12 2.02 17.06
N GLY A 150 -3.94 1.66 17.55
CA GLY A 150 -3.78 0.94 18.82
C GLY A 150 -4.31 -0.50 18.75
N GLY A 151 -4.70 -1.06 19.90
CA GLY A 151 -5.32 -2.39 19.93
C GLY A 151 -4.34 -3.57 19.96
N GLY A 152 -3.03 -3.32 19.99
CA GLY A 152 -2.00 -4.36 19.86
C GLY A 152 -1.81 -4.80 18.41
N GLU A 153 -1.58 -6.09 18.19
CA GLU A 153 -1.45 -6.68 16.85
C GLU A 153 -2.73 -7.43 16.48
N PRO A 154 -3.67 -6.80 15.77
CA PRO A 154 -4.96 -7.42 15.49
C PRO A 154 -4.88 -8.63 14.56
N ASP A 155 -5.74 -9.61 14.82
CA ASP A 155 -6.10 -10.66 13.89
C ASP A 155 -7.21 -10.19 12.94
N TRP A 156 -7.07 -10.50 11.67
CA TRP A 156 -8.02 -10.20 10.61
C TRP A 156 -8.58 -11.50 10.03
N ASN A 157 -9.89 -11.58 9.87
CA ASN A 157 -10.58 -12.73 9.33
C ASN A 157 -11.60 -12.25 8.29
N PHE A 158 -11.21 -12.33 7.02
CA PHE A 158 -12.00 -11.89 5.89
C PHE A 158 -12.88 -13.03 5.40
N ARG A 159 -14.13 -13.07 5.83
CA ARG A 159 -15.13 -14.05 5.37
C ARG A 159 -15.82 -13.53 4.11
N SER A 160 -16.73 -14.35 3.55
CA SER A 160 -17.52 -13.97 2.37
C SER A 160 -18.30 -12.67 2.59
N THR A 161 -19.02 -12.56 3.70
CA THR A 161 -19.93 -11.44 3.98
C THR A 161 -19.59 -10.65 5.24
N ILE A 162 -18.48 -10.99 5.89
CA ILE A 162 -18.06 -10.39 7.17
C ILE A 162 -16.55 -10.17 7.15
N THR A 163 -16.11 -9.00 7.61
CA THR A 163 -14.72 -8.74 8.01
C THR A 163 -14.66 -8.69 9.53
N GLU A 164 -14.00 -9.66 10.13
CA GLU A 164 -13.84 -9.78 11.59
C GLU A 164 -12.43 -9.30 11.97
N ILE A 165 -12.37 -8.40 12.95
CA ILE A 165 -11.13 -7.84 13.50
C ILE A 165 -11.10 -8.18 14.97
N SER A 166 -10.04 -8.83 15.44
CA SER A 166 -9.83 -9.15 16.86
C SER A 166 -8.54 -8.49 17.35
N CYS A 167 -8.66 -7.53 18.25
CA CYS A 167 -7.56 -6.81 18.86
C CYS A 167 -7.25 -7.40 20.25
N PRO A 168 -5.98 -7.72 20.59
CA PRO A 168 -5.60 -8.16 21.93
C PRO A 168 -6.00 -7.22 23.08
N ILE A 169 -6.12 -5.92 22.78
CA ILE A 169 -6.66 -4.90 23.69
C ILE A 169 -7.64 -4.01 22.93
N ALA A 170 -8.47 -3.25 23.63
CA ALA A 170 -9.35 -2.27 22.99
C ALA A 170 -8.53 -1.27 22.15
N PRO A 171 -8.84 -1.10 20.85
CA PRO A 171 -8.15 -0.12 20.02
C PRO A 171 -8.51 1.30 20.45
N ARG A 172 -7.59 2.24 20.23
CA ARG A 172 -7.87 3.67 20.44
C ARG A 172 -8.91 4.14 19.44
N GLU A 173 -8.79 3.67 18.19
CA GLU A 173 -9.72 3.99 17.11
C GLU A 173 -9.78 2.87 16.07
N ILE A 174 -10.97 2.66 15.51
CA ILE A 174 -11.17 1.94 14.24
C ILE A 174 -11.79 2.95 13.27
N ALA A 175 -11.05 3.32 12.23
CA ALA A 175 -11.47 4.27 11.22
C ALA A 175 -11.91 3.55 9.94
N LEU A 176 -13.02 4.00 9.35
CA LEU A 176 -13.55 3.48 8.09
C LEU A 176 -13.74 4.62 7.10
N GLY A 177 -13.05 4.57 5.96
CA GLY A 177 -13.20 5.57 4.89
C GLY A 177 -14.03 5.07 3.72
N PHE A 178 -14.73 6.01 3.09
CA PHE A 178 -15.69 5.71 2.03
C PHE A 178 -15.42 6.53 0.76
N GLY A 179 -14.44 6.11 -0.04
CA GLY A 179 -14.16 6.65 -1.36
C GLY A 179 -15.04 5.99 -2.42
N LYS A 180 -15.78 6.75 -3.24
CA LYS A 180 -16.68 6.17 -4.25
C LYS A 180 -15.94 5.33 -5.30
N THR A 181 -14.62 5.49 -5.39
CA THR A 181 -13.67 4.74 -6.21
C THR A 181 -12.44 4.39 -5.37
N GLN A 182 -11.61 3.45 -5.82
CA GLN A 182 -10.36 3.13 -5.13
C GLN A 182 -9.41 4.34 -5.05
N ALA A 183 -9.33 5.15 -6.11
CA ALA A 183 -8.55 6.39 -6.11
C ALA A 183 -8.98 7.35 -5.00
N ALA A 184 -10.29 7.62 -4.88
CA ALA A 184 -10.83 8.48 -3.83
C ALA A 184 -10.64 7.85 -2.43
N ALA A 185 -10.70 6.52 -2.34
CA ALA A 185 -10.45 5.80 -1.09
C ALA A 185 -9.00 5.98 -0.64
N MET A 186 -8.06 5.90 -1.58
CA MET A 186 -6.63 6.10 -1.35
C MET A 186 -6.33 7.53 -0.92
N GLU A 187 -6.93 8.52 -1.56
CA GLU A 187 -6.80 9.93 -1.15
C GLU A 187 -7.28 10.13 0.31
N LEU A 188 -8.44 9.59 0.67
CA LEU A 188 -8.97 9.63 2.03
C LEU A 188 -8.03 8.93 3.02
N LEU A 189 -7.54 7.74 2.66
CA LEU A 189 -6.68 6.93 3.52
C LEU A 189 -5.34 7.64 3.80
N THR A 190 -4.70 8.16 2.76
CA THR A 190 -3.42 8.86 2.89
C THR A 190 -3.57 10.15 3.69
N ARG A 191 -4.66 10.90 3.50
CA ARG A 191 -4.98 12.07 4.35
C ARG A 191 -5.17 11.66 5.81
N HIS A 192 -5.88 10.57 6.07
CA HIS A 192 -6.11 10.06 7.42
C HIS A 192 -4.81 9.61 8.11
N LYS A 193 -3.94 8.86 7.42
CA LYS A 193 -2.71 8.29 8.00
C LYS A 193 -1.54 9.27 8.07
N ALA A 194 -1.32 10.05 7.01
CA ALA A 194 -0.16 10.95 6.93
C ALA A 194 -0.46 12.38 7.40
N GLY A 195 -1.74 12.78 7.49
CA GLY A 195 -2.10 14.17 7.67
C GLY A 195 -1.57 15.00 6.50
N LYS A 196 -0.53 15.80 6.74
CA LYS A 196 0.20 16.50 5.68
C LYS A 196 1.22 15.55 5.06
N ARG A 197 1.01 15.19 3.79
CA ARG A 197 1.93 14.35 3.03
C ARG A 197 3.19 15.13 2.68
N GLU A 198 4.35 14.57 3.00
CA GLU A 198 5.66 15.12 2.68
C GLU A 198 6.40 14.20 1.71
N ARG A 199 7.01 14.81 0.68
CA ARG A 199 7.86 14.09 -0.27
C ARG A 199 9.27 13.91 0.31
N LEU A 200 10.03 12.98 -0.27
CA LEU A 200 11.45 12.86 0.03
C LEU A 200 12.21 14.16 -0.28
N PRO A 201 13.30 14.47 0.45
CA PRO A 201 14.13 15.63 0.14
C PRO A 201 14.63 15.58 -1.31
N ASP A 202 14.58 16.72 -2.01
CA ASP A 202 14.94 16.80 -3.43
C ASP A 202 16.36 16.28 -3.68
N TRP A 203 17.32 16.72 -2.85
CA TRP A 203 18.72 16.31 -2.92
C TRP A 203 18.91 14.79 -2.84
N LEU A 204 18.02 14.06 -2.15
CA LEU A 204 18.11 12.60 -2.01
C LEU A 204 17.70 11.89 -3.31
N GLN A 205 16.80 12.49 -4.07
CA GLN A 205 16.24 11.93 -5.30
C GLN A 205 17.04 12.30 -6.56
N GLU A 206 18.03 13.18 -6.45
CA GLU A 206 18.84 13.65 -7.58
C GLU A 206 19.72 12.56 -8.17
N TRP A 207 20.32 11.73 -7.31
CA TRP A 207 21.35 10.77 -7.71
C TRP A 207 21.06 9.37 -7.15
N PRO A 208 21.57 8.32 -7.82
CA PRO A 208 21.59 6.99 -7.25
C PRO A 208 22.31 6.95 -5.90
N LEU A 209 21.81 6.10 -5.03
CA LEU A 209 22.37 5.78 -3.73
C LEU A 209 22.99 4.39 -3.76
N ILE A 210 24.06 4.18 -3.01
CA ILE A 210 24.77 2.91 -2.87
C ILE A 210 24.69 2.47 -1.41
N GLY A 211 24.14 1.30 -1.16
CA GLY A 211 24.14 0.70 0.16
C GLY A 211 25.52 0.17 0.52
N GLU A 212 26.05 0.54 1.69
CA GLU A 212 27.36 0.08 2.20
C GLU A 212 27.20 -0.96 3.33
N GLY A 213 26.08 -1.68 3.38
CA GLY A 213 25.77 -2.61 4.46
C GLY A 213 25.45 -1.89 5.78
N PRO A 214 25.90 -2.37 6.95
CA PRO A 214 25.60 -1.75 8.25
C PRO A 214 26.20 -0.34 8.43
N GLY A 215 27.04 0.13 7.50
CA GLY A 215 27.68 1.45 7.51
C GLY A 215 26.80 2.61 7.03
N GLY A 216 25.61 2.33 6.48
CA GLY A 216 24.69 3.35 5.96
C GLY A 216 24.62 3.39 4.44
N ILE A 217 24.18 4.53 3.90
CA ILE A 217 23.94 4.71 2.46
C ILE A 217 24.82 5.84 1.95
N ARG A 218 25.59 5.57 0.90
CA ARG A 218 26.44 6.56 0.23
C ARG A 218 25.72 7.16 -0.97
N GLN A 219 25.69 8.48 -1.05
CA GLN A 219 25.28 9.20 -2.26
C GLN A 219 26.50 9.55 -3.11
N GLU A 220 26.51 9.12 -4.38
CA GLU A 220 27.54 9.51 -5.34
C GLU A 220 27.08 10.73 -6.14
N ILE A 221 27.79 11.85 -6.00
CA ILE A 221 27.52 13.10 -6.72
C ILE A 221 28.48 13.17 -7.92
N PRO A 222 27.99 13.15 -9.18
CA PRO A 222 28.87 13.18 -10.35
C PRO A 222 29.63 14.49 -10.49
N GLY A 223 30.92 14.40 -10.83
CA GLY A 223 31.75 15.53 -11.27
C GLY A 223 32.65 16.17 -10.20
N ASP A 224 32.52 15.80 -8.93
CA ASP A 224 33.30 16.41 -7.83
C ASP A 224 34.08 15.37 -7.01
N GLY A 225 34.66 14.37 -7.71
CA GLY A 225 35.76 13.43 -7.39
C GLY A 225 35.95 12.83 -5.98
N GLU A 226 35.63 13.57 -4.92
CA GLU A 226 35.89 13.32 -3.51
C GLU A 226 34.68 13.56 -2.60
N LYS A 227 33.59 14.21 -3.03
CA LYS A 227 32.40 14.44 -2.17
C LYS A 227 31.31 13.39 -2.37
N SER A 228 31.59 12.17 -1.92
CA SER A 228 30.51 11.25 -1.56
C SER A 228 29.97 11.65 -0.18
N ARG A 229 28.63 11.64 -0.02
CA ARG A 229 28.00 11.87 1.28
C ARG A 229 27.57 10.53 1.85
N LEU A 230 28.14 10.17 3.01
CA LEU A 230 27.61 9.06 3.79
C LEU A 230 26.40 9.53 4.59
N ILE A 231 25.28 8.84 4.43
CA ILE A 231 24.06 9.01 5.23
C ILE A 231 24.07 7.86 6.23
N GLY A 232 24.40 8.19 7.48
CA GLY A 232 24.41 7.20 8.57
C GLY A 232 23.00 6.73 8.92
N SER A 233 22.89 5.57 9.58
CA SER A 233 21.60 4.94 9.89
C SER A 233 20.64 5.85 10.69
N GLU A 234 21.15 6.65 11.63
CA GLU A 234 20.31 7.57 12.42
C GLU A 234 19.76 8.73 11.57
N GLU A 235 20.57 9.28 10.67
CA GLU A 235 20.13 10.30 9.72
C GLU A 235 19.12 9.73 8.72
N TRP A 236 19.37 8.51 8.26
CA TRP A 236 18.47 7.77 7.39
C TRP A 236 17.08 7.62 8.03
N GLU A 237 17.00 7.09 9.25
CA GLU A 237 15.74 6.95 9.98
C GLU A 237 15.02 8.30 10.21
N LYS A 238 15.76 9.38 10.44
CA LYS A 238 15.20 10.74 10.54
C LYS A 238 14.59 11.20 9.21
N ILE A 239 15.26 10.95 8.09
CA ILE A 239 14.73 11.27 6.75
C ILE A 239 13.46 10.47 6.49
N LEU A 240 13.45 9.18 6.81
CA LEU A 240 12.29 8.31 6.57
C LEU A 240 11.11 8.68 7.44
N SER A 241 11.33 8.97 8.73
CA SER A 241 10.26 9.37 9.64
C SER A 241 9.68 10.76 9.33
N ALA A 242 10.48 11.68 8.79
CA ALA A 242 10.00 13.00 8.35
C ALA A 242 9.21 12.92 7.04
N SER A 243 9.66 12.09 6.09
CA SER A 243 8.91 11.86 4.86
C SER A 243 7.66 11.02 5.13
N SER A 244 6.58 11.20 4.36
CA SER A 244 5.48 10.24 4.37
C SER A 244 5.81 8.94 3.62
N ALA A 245 7.10 8.71 3.35
CA ALA A 245 7.60 7.57 2.62
C ALA A 245 8.08 6.48 3.59
N ARG A 246 7.88 5.23 3.17
CA ARG A 246 8.40 4.06 3.89
C ARG A 246 9.27 3.27 2.93
N ILE A 247 10.57 3.28 3.17
CA ILE A 247 11.50 2.44 2.43
C ILE A 247 11.51 1.09 3.10
N LEU A 248 11.13 0.06 2.35
CA LEU A 248 11.22 -1.31 2.82
C LEU A 248 12.32 -1.99 2.00
N PRO A 249 13.32 -2.61 2.66
CA PRO A 249 14.25 -3.44 1.93
C PRO A 249 13.42 -4.52 1.22
N CYS A 250 13.71 -4.78 -0.06
CA CYS A 250 13.19 -6.01 -0.64
C CYS A 250 13.81 -7.14 0.19
N PRO A 251 13.01 -8.02 0.82
CA PRO A 251 13.58 -9.21 1.42
C PRO A 251 14.42 -9.89 0.34
N ALA A 252 15.47 -10.59 0.73
CA ALA A 252 16.19 -11.51 -0.16
C ALA A 252 15.21 -12.63 -0.56
N LEU A 253 14.23 -12.29 -1.41
CA LEU A 253 13.33 -13.23 -2.04
C LEU A 253 14.24 -14.11 -2.87
N GLU A 254 14.06 -15.43 -2.74
CA GLU A 254 14.81 -16.34 -3.60
C GLU A 254 14.71 -15.84 -5.04
N PRO A 255 15.83 -15.73 -5.77
CA PRO A 255 15.95 -15.07 -7.07
C PRO A 255 15.06 -15.65 -8.20
N LYS A 256 14.20 -16.62 -7.88
CA LYS A 256 13.34 -17.37 -8.79
C LYS A 256 11.93 -16.79 -8.95
N ARG A 257 11.54 -15.69 -8.27
CA ARG A 257 10.17 -15.13 -8.41
C ARG A 257 10.11 -13.61 -8.52
N PRO A 258 10.39 -13.03 -9.70
CA PRO A 258 10.15 -11.60 -9.99
C PRO A 258 8.72 -11.13 -9.67
N SER A 259 7.74 -12.05 -9.70
CA SER A 259 6.36 -11.80 -9.33
C SER A 259 6.16 -11.45 -7.84
N ALA A 260 7.04 -11.89 -6.95
CA ALA A 260 6.89 -11.64 -5.51
C ALA A 260 7.18 -10.18 -5.14
N PHE A 261 8.19 -9.55 -5.76
CA PHE A 261 8.46 -8.12 -5.63
C PHE A 261 7.24 -7.29 -6.06
N VAL A 262 6.69 -7.59 -7.24
CA VAL A 262 5.53 -6.85 -7.74
C VAL A 262 4.31 -7.08 -6.86
N SER A 263 3.99 -8.32 -6.48
CA SER A 263 2.87 -8.57 -5.55
C SER A 263 3.00 -7.77 -4.25
N MET A 264 4.21 -7.66 -3.70
CA MET A 264 4.46 -6.88 -2.49
C MET A 264 4.25 -5.39 -2.72
N LEU A 265 4.76 -4.85 -3.83
CA LEU A 265 4.52 -3.46 -4.27
C LEU A 265 3.03 -3.16 -4.42
N LEU A 266 2.31 -4.09 -5.04
CA LEU A 266 0.88 -3.95 -5.25
C LEU A 266 0.11 -4.00 -3.92
N SER A 267 0.48 -4.87 -2.98
CA SER A 267 -0.09 -4.88 -1.62
C SER A 267 0.13 -3.53 -0.92
N LEU A 268 1.35 -2.99 -1.02
CA LEU A 268 1.72 -1.71 -0.44
C LEU A 268 1.04 -0.52 -1.11
N SER A 269 0.62 -0.64 -2.38
CA SER A 269 -0.18 0.39 -3.04
C SER A 269 -1.48 0.68 -2.26
N PHE A 270 -1.96 -0.27 -1.45
CA PHE A 270 -3.21 -0.16 -0.69
C PHE A 270 -3.03 0.18 0.79
N SER A 271 -1.81 0.49 1.24
CA SER A 271 -1.52 0.75 2.65
C SER A 271 -1.76 2.22 3.06
N GLY A 272 -1.71 3.16 2.12
CA GLY A 272 -1.82 4.60 2.41
C GLY A 272 -0.51 5.30 2.80
N TYR A 273 0.66 4.71 2.50
CA TYR A 273 1.96 5.41 2.58
C TYR A 273 2.65 5.49 1.21
N GLY A 274 3.57 6.44 1.07
CA GLY A 274 4.42 6.61 -0.11
C GLY A 274 5.54 5.57 -0.09
N HIS A 275 5.19 4.30 -0.23
CA HIS A 275 6.18 3.23 -0.12
C HIS A 275 7.21 3.28 -1.24
N ILE A 276 8.44 2.97 -0.87
CA ILE A 276 9.55 2.79 -1.79
C ILE A 276 10.06 1.38 -1.53
N LEU A 277 9.74 0.47 -2.44
CA LEU A 277 10.42 -0.81 -2.49
C LEU A 277 11.65 -0.69 -3.36
N MET A 278 12.76 -1.22 -2.86
CA MET A 278 14.02 -1.26 -3.59
C MET A 278 14.06 -2.50 -4.48
N PRO A 279 13.88 -2.39 -5.81
CA PRO A 279 14.00 -3.56 -6.68
C PRO A 279 15.46 -4.02 -6.76
N ASP A 280 15.68 -5.34 -6.79
CA ASP A 280 17.01 -5.91 -7.02
C ASP A 280 17.51 -5.67 -8.46
N ALA A 281 16.59 -5.51 -9.41
CA ALA A 281 16.92 -5.19 -10.80
C ALA A 281 17.21 -3.70 -10.97
N LEU A 282 18.45 -3.37 -11.37
CA LEU A 282 18.93 -2.00 -11.59
C LEU A 282 18.03 -1.21 -12.55
N GLU A 283 17.54 -1.87 -13.59
CA GLU A 283 16.67 -1.25 -14.59
C GLU A 283 15.33 -0.82 -13.99
N LEU A 284 14.79 -1.57 -13.02
CA LEU A 284 13.58 -1.17 -12.30
C LEU A 284 13.87 -0.06 -11.28
N GLY A 285 15.06 -0.07 -10.67
CA GLY A 285 15.52 1.00 -9.77
C GLY A 285 15.64 2.35 -10.49
N ALA A 286 15.85 2.37 -11.79
CA ALA A 286 15.84 3.61 -12.56
C ALA A 286 14.42 4.24 -12.69
N PHE A 287 13.37 3.44 -12.53
CA PHE A 287 11.96 3.83 -12.61
C PHE A 287 11.26 3.74 -11.23
N SER A 288 11.97 4.11 -10.17
CA SER A 288 11.44 4.20 -8.81
C SER A 288 11.55 5.64 -8.27
N PRO A 289 10.84 5.98 -7.17
CA PRO A 289 10.99 7.28 -6.50
C PRO A 289 12.41 7.54 -5.99
N LEU A 290 13.11 6.46 -5.63
CA LEU A 290 14.47 6.50 -5.11
C LEU A 290 15.24 5.29 -5.62
N PHE A 291 16.44 5.53 -6.14
CA PHE A 291 17.31 4.47 -6.64
C PHE A 291 18.40 4.16 -5.63
N ILE A 292 18.27 3.03 -4.93
CA ILE A 292 19.29 2.52 -4.02
C ILE A 292 19.82 1.19 -4.57
N SER A 293 21.13 1.10 -4.74
CA SER A 293 21.83 -0.11 -5.18
C SER A 293 22.59 -0.72 -4.00
N ASN A 294 22.20 -1.91 -3.55
CA ASN A 294 22.92 -2.69 -2.52
C ASN A 294 24.14 -3.44 -3.06
N ALA A 295 24.51 -3.22 -4.32
CA ALA A 295 25.68 -3.83 -4.89
C ALA A 295 26.94 -3.23 -4.24
N LEU A 296 27.53 -3.96 -3.28
CA LEU A 296 28.92 -3.73 -2.92
C LEU A 296 29.76 -3.81 -4.21
N PRO A 297 30.77 -2.95 -4.39
CA PRO A 297 31.74 -3.06 -5.48
C PRO A 297 32.69 -4.25 -5.28
N GLU A 298 32.19 -5.39 -4.80
CA GLU A 298 32.97 -6.62 -4.68
C GLU A 298 32.77 -7.47 -5.93
N GLY A 299 33.74 -7.36 -6.84
CA GLY A 299 33.79 -8.13 -8.08
C GLY A 299 33.86 -7.23 -9.31
N ARG A 300 35.05 -7.14 -9.90
CA ARG A 300 35.36 -6.35 -11.12
C ARG A 300 34.75 -6.96 -12.38
N GLU A 301 33.44 -7.17 -12.44
CA GLU A 301 32.77 -7.43 -13.72
C GLU A 301 32.44 -6.09 -14.39
N LYS A 302 33.25 -5.69 -15.38
CA LYS A 302 33.05 -4.45 -16.18
C LYS A 302 31.62 -4.32 -16.74
N SER A 303 30.95 -5.43 -17.00
CA SER A 303 29.56 -5.47 -17.47
C SER A 303 28.57 -4.93 -16.44
N ARG A 304 28.75 -5.21 -15.14
CA ARG A 304 27.85 -4.76 -14.07
C ARG A 304 28.01 -3.27 -13.79
N ALA A 305 29.24 -2.77 -13.76
CA ALA A 305 29.51 -1.33 -13.62
C ALA A 305 28.86 -0.51 -14.75
N GLY A 306 28.93 -1.00 -15.99
CA GLY A 306 28.23 -0.40 -17.13
C GLY A 306 26.71 -0.34 -16.95
N ARG A 307 26.09 -1.42 -16.46
CA ARG A 307 24.63 -1.47 -16.18
C ARG A 307 24.20 -0.52 -15.07
N VAL A 308 24.99 -0.38 -14.01
CA VAL A 308 24.75 0.60 -12.94
C VAL A 308 24.80 2.01 -13.51
N ALA A 309 25.85 2.36 -14.27
CA ALA A 309 25.99 3.66 -14.89
C ALA A 309 24.86 3.97 -15.89
N ALA A 310 24.44 2.99 -16.69
CA ALA A 310 23.32 3.13 -17.62
C ALA A 310 22.01 3.39 -16.87
N SER A 311 21.72 2.62 -15.81
CA SER A 311 20.53 2.78 -14.98
C SER A 311 20.53 4.12 -14.23
N ALA A 312 21.70 4.54 -13.73
CA ALA A 312 21.90 5.85 -13.12
C ALA A 312 21.63 7.00 -14.09
N ALA A 313 22.08 6.87 -15.36
CA ALA A 313 21.81 7.87 -16.39
C ALA A 313 20.32 7.95 -16.74
N ILE A 314 19.62 6.81 -16.81
CA ILE A 314 18.16 6.75 -17.00
C ILE A 314 17.45 7.40 -15.82
N TYR A 315 17.85 7.06 -14.59
CA TYR A 315 17.32 7.66 -13.38
C TYR A 315 17.50 9.19 -13.39
N ALA A 316 18.70 9.71 -13.67
CA ALA A 316 18.93 11.14 -13.73
C ALA A 316 18.03 11.85 -14.77
N MET A 317 17.81 11.25 -15.94
CA MET A 317 16.91 11.82 -16.97
C MET A 317 15.46 11.89 -16.52
N LEU A 318 14.99 10.93 -15.73
CA LEU A 318 13.59 10.86 -15.28
C LEU A 318 13.24 11.84 -14.16
N LYS A 319 14.17 12.72 -13.73
CA LYS A 319 13.98 13.64 -12.60
C LYS A 319 12.67 14.44 -12.72
N SER A 320 12.42 15.12 -13.84
CA SER A 320 11.21 15.96 -13.99
C SER A 320 9.92 15.16 -13.89
N TYR A 321 9.91 13.90 -14.35
CA TYR A 321 8.76 13.02 -14.21
C TYR A 321 8.59 12.52 -12.77
N ARG A 322 9.69 12.20 -12.07
CA ARG A 322 9.66 11.88 -10.62
C ARG A 322 9.16 13.04 -9.77
N ASP A 323 9.60 14.27 -10.09
CA ASP A 323 9.15 15.48 -9.40
C ASP A 323 7.62 15.63 -9.55
N TYR A 324 7.10 15.43 -10.76
CA TYR A 324 5.66 15.42 -11.03
C TYR A 324 4.92 14.34 -10.22
N CYS A 325 5.43 13.09 -10.21
CA CYS A 325 4.83 12.02 -9.43
C CYS A 325 4.85 12.32 -7.91
N SER A 326 5.91 12.96 -7.42
CA SER A 326 6.02 13.38 -6.03
C SER A 326 4.97 14.45 -5.67
N VAL A 327 4.68 15.37 -6.60
CA VAL A 327 3.60 16.35 -6.43
C VAL A 327 2.24 15.66 -6.40
N GLU A 328 1.98 14.73 -7.33
CA GLU A 328 0.73 13.94 -7.32
C GLU A 328 0.53 13.18 -6.00
N TRP A 329 1.60 12.62 -5.42
CA TRP A 329 1.56 12.02 -4.10
C TRP A 329 1.19 13.04 -3.01
N VAL A 330 1.87 14.18 -2.95
CA VAL A 330 1.64 15.20 -1.91
C VAL A 330 0.23 15.79 -2.00
N GLU A 331 -0.24 16.09 -3.21
CA GLU A 331 -1.51 16.78 -3.44
C GLU A 331 -2.72 15.84 -3.46
N LYS A 332 -2.57 14.66 -4.07
CA LYS A 332 -3.70 13.73 -4.31
C LYS A 332 -3.57 12.40 -3.57
N GLY A 333 -2.41 12.10 -2.98
CA GLY A 333 -2.20 10.85 -2.24
C GLY A 333 -2.09 9.63 -3.14
N MET A 334 -1.86 9.81 -4.44
CA MET A 334 -1.64 8.70 -5.35
C MET A 334 -0.22 8.16 -5.14
N PRO A 335 -0.03 6.87 -4.78
CA PRO A 335 1.29 6.30 -4.66
C PRO A 335 2.09 6.45 -5.96
N VAL A 336 3.37 6.79 -5.86
CA VAL A 336 4.24 6.92 -7.05
C VAL A 336 4.43 5.57 -7.74
N LEU A 337 4.51 4.49 -6.97
CA LEU A 337 4.41 3.12 -7.47
C LEU A 337 3.03 2.59 -7.07
N ALA A 338 2.16 2.38 -8.04
CA ALA A 338 0.75 2.12 -7.79
C ALA A 338 0.25 0.88 -8.52
N HIS A 339 -0.74 0.24 -7.91
CA HIS A 339 -1.56 -0.73 -8.59
C HIS A 339 -2.36 -0.07 -9.73
N PRO A 340 -2.39 -0.65 -10.96
CA PRO A 340 -3.07 -0.02 -12.10
C PRO A 340 -4.55 0.33 -11.85
N SER A 341 -5.26 -0.46 -11.04
CA SER A 341 -6.68 -0.20 -10.71
C SER A 341 -6.91 1.11 -9.93
N LEU A 342 -5.88 1.65 -9.26
CA LEU A 342 -6.00 2.97 -8.61
C LEU A 342 -6.14 4.10 -9.63
N LEU A 343 -5.54 3.95 -10.80
CA LEU A 343 -5.56 4.95 -11.88
C LEU A 343 -6.68 4.70 -12.90
N TYR A 344 -7.13 3.45 -13.01
CA TYR A 344 -8.21 3.02 -13.90
C TYR A 344 -9.34 2.31 -13.12
N PRO A 345 -10.03 3.01 -12.19
CA PRO A 345 -10.97 2.38 -11.26
C PRO A 345 -12.22 1.77 -11.91
N GLY A 346 -12.51 2.08 -13.18
CA GLY A 346 -13.62 1.49 -13.94
C GLY A 346 -13.28 0.13 -14.58
N GLU A 347 -12.00 -0.24 -14.63
CA GLU A 347 -11.54 -1.43 -15.33
C GLU A 347 -11.26 -2.58 -14.34
N THR A 348 -12.31 -3.31 -13.99
CA THR A 348 -12.27 -4.35 -12.94
C THR A 348 -11.25 -5.46 -13.20
N ARG A 349 -10.96 -5.79 -14.46
CA ARG A 349 -9.96 -6.79 -14.83
C ARG A 349 -8.56 -6.44 -14.31
N LEU A 350 -8.25 -5.15 -14.13
CA LEU A 350 -6.97 -4.72 -13.59
C LEU A 350 -6.76 -5.20 -12.15
N LEU A 351 -7.84 -5.44 -11.40
CA LEU A 351 -7.79 -5.99 -10.04
C LEU A 351 -7.22 -7.40 -10.00
N GLU A 352 -7.01 -8.09 -11.12
CA GLU A 352 -6.40 -9.43 -11.12
C GLU A 352 -4.89 -9.38 -11.39
N LEU A 353 -4.35 -8.21 -11.73
CA LEU A 353 -2.94 -8.05 -12.05
C LEU A 353 -2.06 -8.20 -10.81
N ARG A 354 -1.01 -9.01 -10.92
CA ARG A 354 -0.08 -9.31 -9.82
C ARG A 354 1.38 -9.06 -10.17
N ASP A 355 1.64 -8.71 -11.41
CA ASP A 355 2.96 -8.79 -12.04
C ASP A 355 3.29 -7.54 -12.87
N GLN A 356 2.47 -6.50 -12.75
CA GLN A 356 2.63 -5.20 -13.40
C GLN A 356 2.24 -4.09 -12.43
N TYR A 357 2.87 -2.94 -12.57
CA TYR A 357 2.57 -1.77 -11.75
C TYR A 357 2.72 -0.49 -12.55
N MET A 358 2.14 0.58 -12.04
CA MET A 358 2.24 1.93 -12.57
C MET A 358 3.37 2.68 -11.85
N PHE A 359 4.23 3.37 -12.62
CA PHE A 359 5.15 4.37 -12.11
C PHE A 359 4.61 5.75 -12.50
N GLY A 360 3.97 6.41 -11.54
CA GLY A 360 3.11 7.55 -11.78
C GLY A 360 1.91 7.20 -12.66
N PRO A 361 1.16 8.20 -13.14
CA PRO A 361 -0.02 7.97 -13.98
C PRO A 361 0.31 7.56 -15.42
N ASP A 362 1.56 7.76 -15.88
CA ASP A 362 1.88 7.71 -17.30
C ASP A 362 2.73 6.52 -17.74
N VAL A 363 3.34 5.78 -16.81
CA VAL A 363 4.25 4.67 -17.15
C VAL A 363 3.75 3.38 -16.53
N ILE A 364 3.61 2.33 -17.32
CA ILE A 364 3.33 0.97 -16.85
C ILE A 364 4.56 0.09 -17.04
N ILE A 365 4.89 -0.68 -16.01
CA ILE A 365 6.08 -1.51 -15.95
C ILE A 365 5.68 -2.95 -15.63
N ALA A 366 6.16 -3.87 -16.46
CA ALA A 366 5.95 -5.29 -16.33
C ALA A 366 7.33 -5.98 -16.29
N PRO A 367 7.90 -6.25 -15.10
CA PRO A 367 9.19 -6.92 -14.97
C PRO A 367 9.22 -8.27 -15.71
N SER A 368 10.40 -8.64 -16.23
CA SER A 368 10.59 -9.95 -16.88
C SER A 368 10.40 -11.08 -15.87
N GLN A 369 9.63 -12.10 -16.24
CA GLN A 369 9.34 -13.26 -15.38
C GLN A 369 10.34 -14.40 -15.56
N ASP A 370 10.83 -14.59 -16.79
CA ASP A 370 11.81 -15.61 -17.15
C ASP A 370 12.78 -15.03 -18.20
N ALA A 371 14.05 -14.91 -17.85
CA ALA A 371 15.09 -14.37 -18.73
C ALA A 371 15.34 -15.26 -19.96
N SER A 372 15.03 -16.57 -19.88
CA SER A 372 15.24 -17.52 -20.98
C SER A 372 14.25 -17.33 -22.14
N LEU A 373 13.04 -16.85 -21.85
CA LEU A 373 11.98 -16.68 -22.85
C LEU A 373 12.14 -15.39 -23.65
N GLN A 374 12.82 -14.38 -23.09
CA GLN A 374 12.96 -13.03 -23.65
C GLN A 374 11.63 -12.41 -24.15
N GLN A 375 10.51 -12.90 -23.64
CA GLN A 375 9.16 -12.46 -23.99
C GLN A 375 8.38 -12.14 -22.73
N ARG A 376 7.50 -11.15 -22.84
CA ARG A 376 6.61 -10.73 -21.76
C ARG A 376 5.21 -10.59 -22.29
N ARG A 377 4.31 -11.46 -21.82
CA ARG A 377 2.86 -11.28 -21.96
C ARG A 377 2.39 -10.33 -20.87
N LEU A 378 1.59 -9.33 -21.19
CA LEU A 378 1.13 -8.33 -20.23
C LEU A 378 -0.26 -7.80 -20.60
N TYR A 379 -0.83 -6.95 -19.76
CA TYR A 379 -2.13 -6.33 -19.99
C TYR A 379 -2.02 -4.82 -19.81
N LEU A 380 -2.33 -4.07 -20.86
CA LEU A 380 -2.34 -2.62 -20.86
C LEU A 380 -3.76 -2.12 -20.53
N PRO A 381 -3.93 -1.14 -19.62
CA PRO A 381 -5.20 -0.47 -19.41
C PRO A 381 -5.75 0.17 -20.70
N ASP A 382 -7.05 0.46 -20.73
CA ASP A 382 -7.72 1.09 -21.88
C ASP A 382 -7.22 2.52 -22.17
N ASP A 383 -6.08 2.61 -22.87
CA ASP A 383 -5.42 3.83 -23.33
C ASP A 383 -4.55 3.52 -24.57
N GLU A 384 -3.91 4.53 -25.14
CA GLU A 384 -2.87 4.40 -26.15
C GLU A 384 -1.47 4.41 -25.50
N TRP A 385 -0.72 3.34 -25.72
CA TRP A 385 0.57 3.10 -25.10
C TRP A 385 1.67 3.04 -26.13
N ILE A 386 2.85 3.57 -25.80
CA ILE A 386 4.06 3.46 -26.60
C ILE A 386 5.08 2.63 -25.83
N HIS A 387 5.57 1.56 -26.45
CA HIS A 387 6.64 0.76 -25.88
C HIS A 387 7.96 1.54 -25.87
N LEU A 388 8.53 1.75 -24.68
CA LEU A 388 9.65 2.66 -24.46
C LEU A 388 10.84 2.36 -25.36
N TRP A 389 11.21 1.09 -25.53
CA TRP A 389 12.44 0.73 -26.23
C TRP A 389 12.32 0.75 -27.75
N THR A 390 11.13 0.46 -28.29
CA THR A 390 10.93 0.29 -29.75
C THR A 390 10.07 1.35 -30.39
N SER A 391 9.47 2.25 -29.60
CA SER A 391 8.48 3.25 -30.06
C SER A 391 7.26 2.65 -30.76
N ARG A 392 7.01 1.34 -30.60
CA ARG A 392 5.81 0.69 -31.16
C ARG A 392 4.58 1.11 -30.36
N HIS A 393 3.49 1.39 -31.08
CA HIS A 393 2.21 1.78 -30.50
C HIS A 393 1.36 0.53 -30.19
N TYR A 394 0.64 0.59 -29.07
CA TYR A 394 -0.28 -0.42 -28.59
C TYR A 394 -1.55 0.26 -28.08
N ARG A 395 -2.67 -0.47 -28.14
CA ARG A 395 -3.91 -0.10 -27.46
C ARG A 395 -4.07 -0.95 -26.20
N GLY A 396 -5.02 -0.58 -25.34
CA GLY A 396 -5.41 -1.39 -24.19
C GLY A 396 -5.75 -2.83 -24.55
N GLY A 397 -5.57 -3.72 -23.58
CA GLY A 397 -5.78 -5.16 -23.71
C GLY A 397 -4.50 -6.00 -23.53
N SER A 398 -4.65 -7.31 -23.76
CA SER A 398 -3.54 -8.25 -23.68
C SER A 398 -2.58 -8.10 -24.86
N THR A 399 -1.28 -8.04 -24.58
CA THR A 399 -0.23 -8.04 -25.61
C THR A 399 0.96 -8.89 -25.18
N THR A 400 1.79 -9.28 -26.14
CA THR A 400 3.07 -9.98 -25.89
C THR A 400 4.17 -9.24 -26.63
N ILE A 401 5.24 -8.92 -25.92
CA ILE A 401 6.40 -8.23 -26.50
C ILE A 401 7.71 -8.97 -26.23
N HIS A 402 8.74 -8.60 -26.96
CA HIS A 402 10.11 -8.99 -26.67
C HIS A 402 10.66 -8.12 -25.53
N ALA A 403 11.12 -8.74 -24.44
CA ALA A 403 11.63 -8.10 -23.23
C ALA A 403 12.90 -8.84 -22.74
N PRO A 404 14.04 -8.66 -23.43
CA PRO A 404 15.30 -9.28 -23.03
C PRO A 404 15.85 -8.64 -21.75
N GLU A 405 16.88 -9.27 -21.17
CA GLU A 405 17.59 -8.70 -20.01
C GLU A 405 18.05 -7.26 -20.30
N GLY A 406 17.91 -6.37 -19.30
CA GLY A 406 18.24 -4.95 -19.45
C GLY A 406 17.16 -4.10 -20.11
N LYS A 407 16.12 -4.71 -20.70
CA LYS A 407 15.01 -4.02 -21.38
C LYS A 407 13.66 -4.58 -20.91
N PRO A 408 13.29 -4.35 -19.64
CA PRO A 408 11.99 -4.80 -19.11
C PRO A 408 10.84 -4.21 -19.92
N ALA A 409 9.66 -4.83 -19.88
CA ALA A 409 8.51 -4.31 -20.60
C ALA A 409 8.01 -3.00 -19.97
N ILE A 410 8.32 -1.87 -20.61
CA ILE A 410 7.97 -0.53 -20.14
C ILE A 410 7.21 0.18 -21.26
N PHE A 411 6.05 0.74 -20.91
CA PHE A 411 5.23 1.53 -21.81
C PHE A 411 4.90 2.85 -21.15
N TYR A 412 4.82 3.90 -21.96
CA TYR A 412 4.33 5.20 -21.52
C TYR A 412 3.07 5.59 -22.31
N ARG A 413 2.17 6.34 -21.69
CA ARG A 413 0.96 6.83 -22.34
C ARG A 413 1.32 7.77 -23.47
N ARG A 414 0.73 7.56 -24.66
CA ARG A 414 0.97 8.38 -25.85
C ARG A 414 0.66 9.86 -25.61
N GLN A 415 -0.36 10.13 -24.79
CA GLN A 415 -0.84 11.49 -24.50
C GLN A 415 -0.17 12.10 -23.25
N SER A 416 0.85 11.45 -22.68
CA SER A 416 1.59 12.01 -21.55
C SER A 416 2.24 13.34 -21.94
N ALA A 417 2.16 14.34 -21.05
CA ALA A 417 2.91 15.58 -21.19
C ALA A 417 4.44 15.35 -21.17
N PHE A 418 4.88 14.18 -20.71
CA PHE A 418 6.29 13.76 -20.65
C PHE A 418 6.69 12.84 -21.82
N ALA A 419 5.85 12.66 -22.84
CA ALA A 419 6.15 11.79 -23.99
C ALA A 419 7.51 12.12 -24.65
N SER A 420 7.83 13.40 -24.83
CA SER A 420 9.11 13.86 -25.38
C SER A 420 10.31 13.49 -24.49
N LEU A 421 10.12 13.48 -23.16
CA LEU A 421 11.15 13.03 -22.21
C LEU A 421 11.43 11.54 -22.38
N PHE A 422 10.38 10.73 -22.49
CA PHE A 422 10.51 9.27 -22.68
C PHE A 422 11.16 8.93 -24.03
N ASP A 423 10.86 9.69 -25.08
CA ASP A 423 11.52 9.54 -26.38
C ASP A 423 13.01 9.90 -26.34
N ALA A 424 13.37 10.99 -25.66
CA ALA A 424 14.76 11.37 -25.44
C ALA A 424 15.52 10.30 -24.62
N LEU A 425 14.88 9.76 -23.58
CA LEU A 425 15.40 8.67 -22.77
C LEU A 425 15.70 7.45 -23.62
N ARG A 426 14.76 7.00 -24.46
CA ARG A 426 14.98 5.89 -25.40
C ARG A 426 16.19 6.11 -26.28
N LEU A 427 16.29 7.29 -26.92
CA LEU A 427 17.41 7.61 -27.82
C LEU A 427 18.76 7.53 -27.09
N LYS A 428 18.82 7.98 -25.84
CA LYS A 428 20.04 7.87 -25.03
C LYS A 428 20.29 6.42 -24.60
N ALA A 429 19.28 5.70 -24.14
CA ALA A 429 19.37 4.32 -23.69
C ALA A 429 19.81 3.34 -24.79
N THR A 430 19.53 3.63 -26.07
CA THR A 430 20.07 2.83 -27.18
C THR A 430 21.59 2.98 -27.38
N ARG A 431 22.21 3.99 -26.77
CA ARG A 431 23.65 4.30 -26.87
C ARG A 431 24.43 3.96 -25.59
N LEU A 432 23.73 3.63 -24.51
CA LEU A 432 24.26 3.14 -23.24
C LEU A 432 24.37 1.60 -23.30
#